data_AF-A0A9E6JPM0-F1
#
_entry.id   AF-A0A9E6JPM0-F1
#
_cell.length_a   1.000
_cell.length_b   1.000
_cell.length_c   1.000
_cell.angle_alpha   90.00
_cell.angle_beta   90.00
_cell.angle_gamma   90.00
#
_symmetry.space_group_name_H-M   'P 1'
#
loop_
_entity.id
_entity.type
_entity.pdbx_description
1 polymer ?
#
loop_
_entity_poly.entity_id
_entity_poly.type
_entity_poly.pdbx_seq_one_letter_code
_entity_poly.pdbx_strand_id
1 'polypeptide(L)'
;MKEIVLRKLQEFNLDISENIVTEKAITPADFYELYASNRGSIYGLSSNSRLTAFRRPANRSRLIRGLYFAGGSTHPGGGIPLVLLSGKISAELIAE
;
A
#
# COMPACT_ATOMS: atom_id res chain seq x y z
N MET A 1 19.36 -0.90 -10.06
CA MET A 1 18.04 -0.21 -10.21
C MET A 1 18.20 1.24 -10.63
N LYS A 2 18.94 2.07 -9.87
CA LYS A 2 19.26 3.47 -10.24
C LYS A 2 19.73 3.63 -11.69
N GLU A 3 20.76 2.90 -12.09
CA GLU A 3 21.32 2.99 -13.45
C GLU A 3 20.30 2.67 -14.55
N ILE A 4 19.36 1.75 -14.28
CA ILE A 4 18.28 1.40 -15.22
C ILE A 4 17.32 2.58 -15.36
N VAL A 5 16.97 3.24 -14.25
CA VAL A 5 16.10 4.43 -14.25
C VAL A 5 16.79 5.60 -14.96
N LEU A 6 18.06 5.88 -14.66
CA LEU A 6 18.82 6.95 -15.30
C LEU A 6 18.94 6.73 -16.81
N ARG A 7 19.29 5.51 -17.24
CA ARG A 7 19.30 5.15 -18.67
C ARG A 7 17.93 5.36 -19.31
N LYS A 8 16.85 4.98 -18.63
CA LYS A 8 15.49 5.18 -19.14
C LYS A 8 15.13 6.65 -19.29
N LEU A 9 15.56 7.52 -18.37
CA LEU A 9 15.35 8.96 -18.46
C LEU A 9 16.16 9.58 -19.61
N GLN A 10 17.39 9.12 -19.83
CA GLN A 10 18.22 9.55 -20.97
C GLN A 10 17.55 9.24 -22.33
N GLU A 11 16.83 8.12 -22.46
CA GLU A 11 16.03 7.83 -23.67
C GLU A 11 14.96 8.90 -23.97
N PHE A 12 14.55 9.69 -22.97
CA PHE A 12 13.64 10.83 -23.11
C PHE A 12 14.36 12.19 -23.11
N ASN A 13 15.67 12.22 -23.37
CA ASN A 13 16.53 13.41 -23.31
C ASN A 13 16.57 14.09 -21.93
N LEU A 14 16.36 13.32 -20.86
CA LEU A 14 16.49 13.79 -19.47
C LEU A 14 17.75 13.17 -18.84
N ASP A 15 18.92 13.79 -19.07
CA ASP A 15 20.14 13.41 -18.37
C ASP A 15 20.30 14.24 -17.09
N ILE A 16 19.93 13.64 -15.97
CA ILE A 16 19.97 14.29 -14.65
C ILE A 16 21.13 13.79 -13.79
N SER A 17 21.98 12.90 -14.31
CA SER A 17 22.93 12.12 -13.52
C SER A 17 23.91 13.01 -12.73
N GLU A 18 24.41 14.06 -13.38
CA GLU A 18 25.33 15.06 -12.80
C GLU A 18 24.62 16.09 -11.89
N ASN A 19 23.28 16.14 -11.92
CA ASN A 19 22.48 17.10 -11.14
C ASN A 19 21.96 16.52 -9.82
N ILE A 20 22.28 15.26 -9.50
CA ILE A 20 21.86 14.60 -8.25
C ILE A 20 22.72 15.10 -7.09
N VAL A 21 22.16 15.98 -6.25
CA VAL A 21 22.85 16.52 -5.05
C VAL A 21 22.73 15.57 -3.85
N THR A 22 21.63 14.83 -3.75
CA THR A 22 21.37 13.88 -2.66
C THR A 22 20.55 12.71 -3.18
N GLU A 23 20.71 11.55 -2.53
CA GLU A 23 20.02 10.34 -2.90
C GLU A 23 19.61 9.54 -1.67
N LYS A 24 18.40 8.97 -1.73
CA LYS A 24 17.92 7.97 -0.78
C LYS A 24 17.15 6.90 -1.53
N ALA A 25 17.42 5.65 -1.20
CA ALA A 25 16.64 4.52 -1.69
C ALA A 25 15.66 4.03 -0.60
N ILE A 26 14.46 3.65 -1.04
CA ILE A 26 13.48 2.91 -0.23
C ILE A 26 13.07 1.71 -1.07
N THR A 27 13.13 0.54 -0.46
CA THR A 27 12.87 -0.76 -1.07
C THR A 27 11.63 -1.40 -0.43
N PRO A 28 11.09 -2.49 -1.01
CA PRO A 28 10.04 -3.27 -0.37
C PRO A 28 10.41 -3.78 1.03
N ALA A 29 11.69 -4.05 1.29
CA ALA A 29 12.15 -4.44 2.63
C ALA A 29 12.00 -3.27 3.62
N ASP A 30 12.35 -2.05 3.20
CA ASP A 30 12.15 -0.87 4.04
C ASP A 30 10.67 -0.64 4.36
N PHE A 31 9.75 -0.90 3.41
CA PHE A 31 8.31 -0.83 3.69
C PHE A 31 7.84 -1.89 4.69
N TYR A 32 8.43 -3.09 4.66
CA TYR A 32 8.15 -4.13 5.64
C TYR A 32 8.63 -3.69 7.03
N GLU A 33 9.86 -3.19 7.15
CA GLU A 33 10.43 -2.74 8.43
C GLU A 33 9.70 -1.50 9.00
N LEU A 34 9.42 -0.50 8.17
CA LEU A 34 8.83 0.76 8.62
C LEU A 34 7.33 0.68 8.94
N TYR A 35 6.58 -0.15 8.22
CA TYR A 35 5.12 -0.13 8.27
C TYR A 35 4.48 -1.50 8.51
N ALA A 36 5.28 -2.55 8.75
CA ALA A 36 4.81 -3.93 8.81
C ALA A 36 4.01 -4.35 7.55
N SER A 37 4.29 -3.71 6.40
CA SER A 37 3.63 -4.00 5.15
C SER A 37 4.11 -5.35 4.63
N ASN A 38 3.24 -6.36 4.64
CA ASN A 38 3.57 -7.71 4.18
C ASN A 38 4.19 -7.66 2.76
N ARG A 39 5.42 -8.20 2.63
CA ARG A 39 6.23 -8.18 1.39
C ARG A 39 6.48 -6.77 0.81
N GLY A 40 6.37 -5.72 1.61
CA GLY A 40 6.51 -4.33 1.18
C GLY A 40 5.36 -3.83 0.31
N SER A 41 4.18 -4.47 0.35
CA SER A 41 3.02 -4.04 -0.46
C SER A 41 2.49 -2.67 -0.01
N ILE A 42 2.33 -1.76 -0.97
CA ILE A 42 1.75 -0.43 -0.74
C ILE A 42 0.22 -0.40 -0.85
N TYR A 43 -0.41 -1.48 -1.35
CA TYR A 43 -1.86 -1.57 -1.57
C TYR A 43 -2.50 -2.85 -1.00
N GLY A 44 -1.79 -3.56 -0.12
CA GLY A 44 -2.25 -4.85 0.40
C GLY A 44 -2.35 -5.91 -0.71
N LEU A 45 -3.51 -6.59 -0.80
CA LEU A 45 -3.76 -7.60 -1.83
C LEU A 45 -3.97 -6.95 -3.21
N SER A 46 -3.27 -7.48 -4.23
CA SER A 46 -3.30 -6.95 -5.60
C SER A 46 -4.66 -7.11 -6.29
N SER A 47 -5.08 -6.11 -7.06
CA SER A 47 -6.34 -6.13 -7.81
C SER A 47 -6.25 -6.82 -9.17
N ASN A 48 -5.32 -7.77 -9.35
CA ASN A 48 -5.06 -8.42 -10.64
C ASN A 48 -6.16 -9.41 -11.07
N SER A 49 -7.19 -9.62 -10.25
CA SER A 49 -8.37 -10.40 -10.58
C SER A 49 -9.62 -9.68 -10.10
N ARG A 50 -10.71 -9.83 -10.86
CA ARG A 50 -12.05 -9.32 -10.51
C ARG A 50 -12.52 -9.79 -9.13
N LEU A 51 -12.04 -10.95 -8.68
CA LEU A 51 -12.45 -11.55 -7.41
C LEU A 51 -11.62 -11.07 -6.21
N THR A 52 -10.46 -10.43 -6.41
CA THR A 52 -9.56 -10.11 -5.29
C THR A 52 -10.18 -9.12 -4.31
N ALA A 53 -11.02 -8.20 -4.79
CA ALA A 53 -11.71 -7.24 -3.92
C ALA A 53 -12.56 -7.94 -2.83
N PHE A 54 -13.16 -9.08 -3.15
CA PHE A 54 -13.97 -9.88 -2.23
C PHE A 54 -13.15 -10.77 -1.30
N ARG A 55 -11.83 -10.91 -1.55
CA ARG A 55 -10.91 -11.68 -0.70
C ARG A 55 -10.19 -10.81 0.33
N ARG A 56 -10.39 -9.49 0.29
CA ARG A 56 -9.85 -8.58 1.31
C ARG A 56 -10.48 -8.91 2.67
N PRO A 57 -9.71 -8.91 3.77
CA PRO A 57 -10.25 -8.97 5.12
C PRO A 57 -11.39 -7.97 5.31
N ALA A 58 -12.48 -8.42 5.93
CA ALA A 58 -13.58 -7.54 6.32
C ALA A 58 -13.18 -6.65 7.50
N ASN A 59 -13.88 -5.54 7.70
CA ASN A 59 -13.59 -4.59 8.79
C ASN A 59 -13.95 -5.12 10.20
N ARG A 60 -14.67 -6.23 10.32
CA ARG A 60 -15.01 -6.91 11.58
C ARG A 60 -14.57 -8.37 11.50
N SER A 61 -13.90 -8.86 12.54
CA SER A 61 -13.54 -10.27 12.65
C SER A 61 -14.80 -11.13 12.80
N ARG A 62 -14.85 -12.23 12.04
CA ARG A 62 -15.90 -13.26 12.18
C ARG A 62 -15.61 -14.25 13.30
N LEU A 63 -14.38 -14.27 13.80
CA LEU A 63 -13.89 -15.26 14.76
C LEU A 63 -13.74 -14.69 16.18
N ILE A 64 -13.41 -13.40 16.29
CA ILE A 64 -13.11 -12.74 17.57
C ILE A 64 -14.08 -11.58 17.74
N ARG A 65 -14.93 -11.67 18.77
CA ARG A 65 -15.86 -10.58 19.11
C ARG A 65 -15.09 -9.34 19.56
N GLY A 66 -15.52 -8.18 19.10
CA GLY A 66 -14.89 -6.90 19.44
C GLY A 66 -13.58 -6.59 18.69
N LEU A 67 -13.16 -7.44 17.75
CA LEU A 67 -11.98 -7.18 16.91
C LEU A 67 -12.38 -6.59 15.56
N TYR A 68 -11.81 -5.42 15.26
CA TYR A 68 -12.04 -4.66 14.04
C TYR A 68 -10.72 -4.38 13.31
N PHE A 69 -10.81 -4.21 12.00
CA PHE A 69 -9.66 -3.95 11.13
C PHE A 69 -9.92 -2.71 10.29
N ALA A 70 -8.96 -1.79 10.26
CA ALA A 70 -8.97 -0.62 9.40
C ALA A 70 -7.60 -0.45 8.73
N GLY A 71 -7.57 -0.15 7.43
CA GLY A 71 -6.32 0.11 6.72
C GLY A 71 -6.32 -0.36 5.28
N GLY A 72 -5.18 -0.17 4.60
CA GLY A 72 -5.07 -0.40 3.15
C GLY A 72 -5.08 -1.88 2.72
N SER A 73 -4.87 -2.79 3.66
CA SER A 73 -4.98 -4.23 3.42
C SER A 73 -6.36 -4.79 3.74
N THR A 74 -7.25 -3.98 4.31
CA THR A 74 -8.62 -4.34 4.69
C THR A 74 -9.59 -3.78 3.65
N HIS A 75 -10.81 -4.31 3.60
CA HIS A 75 -11.90 -3.69 2.84
C HIS A 75 -12.02 -2.18 3.18
N PRO A 76 -12.24 -1.30 2.19
CA PRO A 76 -12.39 -1.58 0.76
C PRO A 76 -11.07 -1.75 -0.02
N GLY A 77 -9.93 -1.30 0.49
CA GLY A 77 -8.61 -1.52 -0.13
C GLY A 77 -7.60 -0.42 0.17
N GLY A 78 -6.46 -0.44 -0.54
CA GLY A 78 -5.38 0.52 -0.35
C GLY A 78 -5.55 1.85 -1.09
N GLY A 79 -4.70 2.81 -0.76
CA GLY A 79 -4.76 4.18 -1.24
C GLY A 79 -5.55 5.09 -0.30
N ILE A 80 -5.15 6.37 -0.21
CA ILE A 80 -5.66 7.32 0.79
C ILE A 80 -7.19 7.32 0.90
N PRO A 81 -7.97 7.44 -0.19
CA PRO A 81 -9.43 7.49 -0.08
C PRO A 81 -10.04 6.20 0.49
N LEU A 82 -9.53 5.04 0.06
CA LEU A 82 -10.06 3.74 0.49
C LEU A 82 -9.66 3.39 1.93
N VAL A 83 -8.47 3.82 2.36
CA VAL A 83 -8.02 3.70 3.75
C VAL A 83 -8.92 4.53 4.68
N LEU A 84 -9.23 5.76 4.31
CA LEU A 84 -10.16 6.61 5.07
C LEU A 84 -11.55 5.98 5.17
N LEU A 85 -12.06 5.42 4.06
CA LEU A 85 -13.33 4.71 4.05
C LEU A 85 -13.29 3.44 4.91
N SER A 86 -12.19 2.69 4.90
CA SER A 86 -11.96 1.53 5.78
C SER A 86 -12.07 1.92 7.26
N GLY A 87 -11.44 3.04 7.65
CA GLY A 87 -11.53 3.58 8.99
C GLY A 87 -12.96 3.96 9.37
N LYS A 88 -13.66 4.67 8.47
CA LYS A 88 -15.07 5.05 8.67
C LYS A 88 -15.97 3.84 8.91
N ILE A 89 -15.91 2.84 8.03
CA ILE A 89 -16.71 1.61 8.15
C ILE A 89 -16.42 0.90 9.48
N SER A 90 -15.15 0.82 9.87
CA SER A 90 -14.76 0.19 11.13
C SER A 90 -15.32 0.93 12.34
N ALA A 91 -15.33 2.27 12.31
CA ALA A 91 -15.90 3.09 13.37
C ALA A 91 -17.43 2.93 13.45
N GLU A 92 -18.12 2.90 12.31
CA GLU A 92 -19.57 2.63 12.26
C GLU A 92 -19.89 1.25 12.86
N LEU A 93 -19.13 0.22 12.50
CA LEU A 93 -19.26 -1.13 13.05
C LEU A 93 -18.95 -1.19 14.56
N ILE A 94 -18.14 -0.28 15.11
CA ILE A 94 -17.88 -0.23 16.57
C ILE A 94 -19.07 0.39 17.32
N ALA A 95 -19.79 1.31 16.67
CA ALA A 95 -20.90 2.04 17.26
C ALA A 95 -22.26 1.31 17.18
N GLU A 96 -22.35 0.24 16.39
CA GLU A 96 -23.49 -0.70 16.37
C GLU A 96 -23.64 -1.47 17.68
#